data_AF-A0A0C3E632-F1
#
_entry.id   AF-A0A0C3E632-F1
#
_cell.length_a   1.000
_cell.length_b   1.000
_cell.length_c   1.000
_cell.angle_alpha   90.00
_cell.angle_beta   90.00
_cell.angle_gamma   90.00
#
_symmetry.space_group_name_H-M   'P 1'
#
loop_
_entity.id
_entity.type
_entity.pdbx_description
1 polymer ?
#
loop_
_entity_poly.entity_id
_entity_poly.type
_entity_poly.pdbx_seq_one_letter_code
_entity_poly.pdbx_strand_id
1 'polypeptide(L)'
;QFEKFQDEKILEGGDIWGPFKSEEEWQLAKWLIKNVGHTQAENFLWLNILLDMVNQLPGSIDWKCECVTLTGNIKDNDGHAQTEELELWI
;
A
#
# COMPACT_ATOMS: atom_id res chain seq x y z
N GLN A 1 12.93 -11.99 2.10
CA GLN A 1 12.96 -10.52 2.35
C GLN A 1 11.93 -10.09 3.39
N PHE A 2 10.70 -10.63 3.38
CA PHE A 2 9.66 -10.31 4.36
C PHE A 2 9.99 -10.76 5.80
N GLU A 3 10.55 -11.96 5.98
CA GLU A 3 10.91 -12.51 7.30
C GLU A 3 11.96 -11.62 8.03
N LYS A 4 12.93 -11.05 7.30
CA LYS A 4 13.91 -10.11 7.88
C LYS A 4 13.29 -8.82 8.44
N PHE A 5 12.31 -8.27 7.75
CA PHE A 5 11.61 -7.05 8.18
C PHE A 5 10.79 -7.27 9.45
N GLN A 6 10.24 -8.48 9.61
CA GLN A 6 9.50 -8.86 10.81
C GLN A 6 10.44 -9.10 11.99
N ASP A 7 11.56 -9.78 11.76
CA ASP A 7 12.57 -10.03 12.80
C ASP A 7 13.11 -8.70 13.37
N GLU A 8 13.36 -7.71 12.49
CA GLU A 8 13.77 -6.36 12.89
C GLU A 8 12.69 -5.64 13.72
N LYS A 9 11.40 -5.73 13.33
CA LYS A 9 10.29 -5.11 14.08
C LYS A 9 10.02 -5.78 15.43
N ILE A 10 10.17 -7.10 15.54
CA ILE A 10 10.03 -7.81 16.82
C ILE A 10 11.16 -7.40 17.78
N LEU A 11 12.38 -7.23 17.27
CA LEU A 11 13.53 -6.73 18.04
C LEU A 11 13.33 -5.29 18.55
N GLU A 12 12.59 -4.46 17.81
CA GLU A 12 12.19 -3.11 18.22
C GLU A 12 10.97 -3.07 19.16
N GLY A 13 10.48 -4.23 19.63
CA GLY A 13 9.32 -4.34 20.52
C GLY A 13 7.97 -4.33 19.83
N GLY A 14 7.94 -4.52 18.51
CA GLY A 14 6.73 -4.72 17.73
C GLY A 14 6.03 -6.04 18.05
N ASP A 15 4.72 -6.09 17.78
CA ASP A 15 3.90 -7.27 18.03
C ASP A 15 4.42 -8.48 17.23
N ILE A 16 4.40 -9.66 17.85
CA ILE A 16 4.94 -10.92 17.31
C ILE A 16 4.23 -11.25 15.98
N TRP A 17 2.97 -10.85 15.88
CA TRP A 17 2.11 -11.05 14.71
C TRP A 17 2.04 -9.82 13.80
N GLY A 18 2.88 -8.80 14.00
CA GLY A 18 2.87 -7.59 13.18
C GLY A 18 1.50 -6.88 13.17
N PRO A 19 0.96 -6.46 12.02
CA PRO A 19 -0.33 -5.76 11.96
C PRO A 19 -1.56 -6.70 12.02
N PHE A 20 -1.35 -8.02 12.16
CA PHE A 20 -2.42 -9.02 12.14
C PHE A 20 -3.04 -9.23 13.53
N LYS A 21 -4.34 -9.53 13.59
CA LYS A 21 -5.10 -9.64 14.84
C LYS A 21 -4.84 -10.95 15.58
N SER A 22 -4.40 -11.98 14.87
CA SER A 22 -4.12 -13.28 15.45
C SER A 22 -3.04 -14.05 14.67
N GLU A 23 -2.52 -15.09 15.32
CA GLU A 23 -1.57 -16.03 14.72
C GLU A 23 -2.17 -16.72 13.49
N GLU A 24 -3.46 -17.05 13.52
CA GLU A 24 -4.15 -17.68 12.39
C GLU A 24 -4.19 -16.77 11.16
N GLU A 25 -4.49 -15.48 11.36
CA GLU A 25 -4.50 -14.48 10.30
C GLU A 25 -3.10 -14.28 9.71
N TRP A 26 -2.09 -14.26 10.58
CA TRP A 26 -0.69 -14.20 10.18
C TRP A 26 -0.24 -15.42 9.38
N GLN A 27 -0.62 -16.62 9.80
CA GLN A 27 -0.29 -17.86 9.09
C GLN A 27 -0.98 -17.94 7.72
N LEU A 28 -2.22 -17.46 7.60
CA LEU A 28 -2.94 -17.38 6.32
C LEU A 28 -2.22 -16.43 5.35
N ALA A 29 -1.83 -15.24 5.80
CA ALA A 29 -1.10 -14.27 4.97
C ALA A 29 0.23 -14.86 4.46
N LYS A 30 1.01 -15.52 5.34
CA LYS A 30 2.24 -16.23 4.95
C LYS A 30 1.96 -17.34 3.93
N TRP A 31 0.90 -18.12 4.14
CA TRP A 31 0.56 -19.22 3.25
C TRP A 31 0.19 -18.71 1.85
N LEU A 32 -0.60 -17.63 1.76
CA LEU A 32 -0.97 -17.00 0.49
C LEU A 32 0.25 -16.55 -0.30
N ILE A 33 1.17 -15.80 0.33
CA ILE A 33 2.39 -15.30 -0.33
C ILE A 33 3.26 -16.46 -0.83
N LYS A 34 3.32 -17.58 -0.09
CA LYS A 34 4.19 -18.72 -0.43
C LYS A 34 3.57 -19.66 -1.48
N ASN A 35 2.25 -19.78 -1.54
CA ASN A 35 1.60 -20.86 -2.30
C ASN A 35 0.66 -20.37 -3.42
N VAL A 36 0.32 -19.08 -3.43
CA VAL A 36 -0.68 -18.55 -4.36
C VAL A 36 -0.02 -17.47 -5.23
N GLY A 37 -0.14 -17.61 -6.55
CA GLY A 37 0.37 -16.60 -7.49
C GLY A 37 -0.40 -15.29 -7.35
N HIS A 38 0.24 -14.18 -7.70
CA HIS A 38 -0.29 -12.81 -7.52
C HIS A 38 -1.77 -12.68 -7.93
N THR A 39 -2.12 -13.11 -9.13
CA THR A 39 -3.49 -13.02 -9.67
C THR A 39 -4.52 -13.84 -8.88
N GLN A 40 -4.12 -14.99 -8.35
CA GLN A 40 -5.01 -15.85 -7.57
C GLN A 40 -5.16 -15.33 -6.15
N ALA A 41 -4.10 -14.74 -5.58
CA ALA A 41 -4.14 -14.08 -4.29
C ALA A 41 -5.02 -12.83 -4.38
N GLU A 42 -4.90 -12.03 -5.44
CA GLU A 42 -5.76 -10.88 -5.71
C GLU A 42 -7.23 -11.28 -5.85
N ASN A 43 -7.55 -12.34 -6.61
CA ASN A 43 -8.92 -12.85 -6.72
C ASN A 43 -9.46 -13.38 -5.38
N PHE A 44 -8.61 -14.01 -4.57
CA PHE A 44 -8.96 -14.48 -3.23
C PHE A 44 -9.21 -13.32 -2.26
N LEU A 45 -8.40 -12.26 -2.34
CA LEU A 45 -8.57 -11.02 -1.58
C LEU A 45 -9.83 -10.26 -2.01
N TRP A 46 -10.17 -10.31 -3.30
CA TRP A 46 -11.42 -9.77 -3.88
C TRP A 46 -12.69 -10.50 -3.45
N LEU A 47 -12.61 -11.71 -2.90
CA LEU A 47 -13.79 -12.42 -2.36
C LEU A 47 -14.32 -11.80 -1.03
N ASN A 48 -14.02 -10.52 -0.77
CA ASN A 48 -14.56 -9.65 0.30
C ASN A 48 -14.26 -10.05 1.75
N ILE A 49 -13.66 -11.20 2.03
CA ILE A 49 -13.35 -11.60 3.42
C ILE A 49 -12.10 -10.88 3.94
N LEU A 50 -11.15 -10.55 3.05
CA LEU A 50 -9.85 -9.99 3.43
C LEU A 50 -9.72 -8.49 3.15
N LEU A 51 -10.59 -7.90 2.32
CA LEU A 51 -10.55 -6.46 2.02
C LEU A 51 -10.80 -5.62 3.29
N ASP A 52 -11.77 -6.04 4.10
CA ASP A 52 -12.06 -5.41 5.39
C ASP A 52 -10.91 -5.57 6.40
N MET A 53 -10.18 -6.69 6.35
CA MET A 53 -9.02 -6.93 7.21
C MET A 53 -7.83 -6.06 6.79
N VAL A 54 -7.57 -5.94 5.49
CA VAL A 54 -6.53 -5.06 4.92
C VAL A 54 -6.83 -3.58 5.22
N ASN A 55 -8.10 -3.16 5.12
CA ASN A 55 -8.54 -1.81 5.52
C ASN A 55 -8.40 -1.53 7.03
N GLN A 56 -8.23 -2.57 7.86
CA GLN A 56 -8.08 -2.46 9.31
C GLN A 56 -6.62 -2.54 9.77
N LEU A 57 -5.65 -2.73 8.87
CA LEU A 57 -4.23 -2.76 9.22
C LEU A 57 -3.80 -1.35 9.68
N PRO A 58 -3.27 -1.19 10.90
CA PRO A 58 -2.84 0.10 11.39
C PRO A 58 -1.60 0.52 10.60
N GLY A 59 -1.80 1.45 9.66
CA GLY A 59 -0.80 1.87 8.69
C GLY A 59 -1.30 2.05 7.26
N SER A 60 -2.57 1.79 6.95
CA SER A 60 -3.16 2.32 5.71
C SER A 60 -3.18 3.84 5.81
N ILE A 61 -2.18 4.49 5.21
CA ILE A 61 -2.26 5.92 4.94
C ILE A 61 -3.56 6.10 4.15
N ASP A 62 -4.47 6.93 4.65
CA ASP A 62 -5.63 7.35 3.88
C ASP A 62 -5.08 7.99 2.61
N TRP A 63 -5.17 7.29 1.48
CA TRP A 63 -4.67 7.77 0.20
C TRP A 63 -5.28 9.13 -0.05
N LYS A 64 -4.45 10.16 0.03
CA LYS A 64 -4.89 11.53 -0.10
C LYS A 64 -4.60 11.95 -1.53
N CYS A 65 -5.66 12.16 -2.30
CA CYS A 65 -5.56 12.76 -3.62
C CYS A 65 -5.56 14.29 -3.46
N GLU A 66 -4.47 14.93 -3.86
CA GLU A 66 -4.33 16.38 -3.93
C GLU A 66 -4.13 16.78 -5.40
N CYS A 67 -4.98 17.67 -5.91
CA CYS A 67 -4.76 18.27 -7.23
C CYS A 67 -3.69 19.36 -7.11
N VAL A 68 -2.62 19.23 -7.86
CA VAL A 68 -1.51 20.19 -7.91
C VAL A 68 -1.37 20.76 -9.32
N THR A 69 -1.17 22.07 -9.44
CA THR A 69 -0.88 22.72 -10.71
C THR A 69 0.63 22.79 -10.92
N LEU A 70 1.13 22.08 -11.93
CA LEU A 70 2.53 22.10 -12.31
C LEU A 70 2.74 23.12 -13.42
N THR A 71 3.74 24.00 -13.26
CA THR A 71 4.17 24.91 -14.33
C THR A 71 5.38 24.31 -15.04
N GLY A 72 5.22 24.02 -16.32
CA GLY A 72 6.24 23.47 -17.19
C GLY A 72 7.27 24.52 -17.63
N ASN A 73 8.35 24.05 -18.24
CA ASN A 73 9.43 24.89 -18.78
C ASN A 73 9.21 25.31 -20.25
N ILE A 74 8.18 24.78 -20.90
CA ILE A 74 7.82 25.14 -22.28
C ILE A 74 7.00 26.43 -22.25
N LYS A 75 7.42 27.42 -23.03
CA LYS A 75 6.75 28.70 -23.19
C LYS A 75 6.05 28.78 -24.54
N ASP A 76 4.89 29.41 -24.56
CA ASP A 76 4.22 29.79 -25.81
C ASP A 76 4.91 30.99 -26.48
N ASN A 77 4.38 31.42 -27.63
CA ASN A 77 4.90 32.56 -28.39
C ASN A 77 4.79 33.89 -27.64
N ASP A 78 3.94 33.97 -26.62
CA ASP A 78 3.75 35.14 -25.77
C ASP A 78 4.59 35.08 -24.49
N GLY A 79 5.39 34.02 -24.32
CA GLY A 79 6.30 33.82 -23.20
C GLY A 79 5.66 33.25 -21.94
N HIS A 80 4.38 32.85 -21.98
CA HIS A 80 3.70 32.21 -20.87
C HIS A 80 4.09 30.74 -20.78
N ALA A 81 4.40 30.30 -19.56
CA ALA A 81 4.72 28.91 -19.29
C ALA A 81 3.44 28.07 -19.30
N GLN A 82 3.49 26.90 -19.93
CA GLN A 82 2.37 25.97 -19.90
C GLN A 82 2.16 25.40 -18.50
N THR A 83 0.90 25.22 -18.10
CA THR A 83 0.53 24.64 -16.82
C THR A 83 -0.36 23.42 -17.01
N GLU A 84 -0.20 22.42 -16.13
CA GLU A 84 -1.00 21.20 -16.11
C GLU A 84 -1.50 20.92 -14.70
N GLU A 85 -2.74 20.47 -14.55
CA GLU A 85 -3.27 19.97 -13.28
C GLU A 85 -3.03 18.47 -13.19
N LEU A 86 -2.41 18.03 -12.10
CA LEU A 86 -2.05 16.64 -11.85
C LEU A 86 -2.64 16.18 -10.52
N GLU A 87 -3.08 14.92 -10.49
CA GLU A 87 -3.50 14.25 -9.27
C GLU A 87 -2.28 13.63 -8.58
N LEU A 88 -1.94 14.14 -7.39
CA LEU A 88 -0.92 13.56 -6.54
C LEU A 88 -1.57 12.66 -5.50
N TRP A 89 -1.20 11.39 -5.50
CA TRP A 89 -1.67 10.39 -4.55
C TRP A 89 -0.56 10.10 -3.52
N ILE A 90 -0.81 10.44 -2.25
CA ILE A 90 0.14 10.29 -1.12
C ILE A 90 -0.45 9.37 -0.05
#